data_AF-A0A821DHB2-F1
#
_entry.id   AF-A0A821DHB2-F1
#
_cell.length_a   1.000
_cell.length_b   1.000
_cell.length_c   1.000
_cell.angle_alpha   90.00
_cell.angle_beta   90.00
_cell.angle_gamma   90.00
#
_symmetry.space_group_name_H-M   'P 1'
#
loop_
_entity.id
_entity.type
_entity.pdbx_description
1 polymer ?
#
loop_
_entity_poly.entity_id
_entity_poly.type
_entity_poly.pdbx_seq_one_letter_code
_entity_poly.pdbx_strand_id
1 'polypeptide(L)'
;MAHPLIQGFNLYKKANAMLNYRLDLDKEIFAVISKTYGDIRRGHLNHHFPSSVVELSSCEQFNIKFNEIFEHRVNQILFESLG
;
A
#
# COMPACT_ATOMS: atom_id res chain seq x y z
N MET A 1 4.94 -4.47 -15.98
CA MET A 1 3.71 -5.05 -15.41
C MET A 1 3.89 -5.15 -13.90
N ALA A 2 2.84 -4.93 -13.10
CA ALA A 2 2.94 -5.10 -11.65
C ALA A 2 3.04 -6.60 -11.30
N HIS A 3 3.97 -6.96 -10.42
CA HIS A 3 4.18 -8.35 -9.99
C HIS A 3 2.90 -8.88 -9.32
N PRO A 4 2.39 -10.08 -9.65
CA PRO A 4 1.16 -10.63 -9.08
C PRO A 4 1.12 -10.61 -7.55
N LEU A 5 2.28 -10.82 -6.91
CA LEU A 5 2.43 -10.72 -5.46
C LEU A 5 2.08 -9.34 -4.89
N ILE A 6 2.53 -8.25 -5.55
CA ILE A 6 2.19 -6.87 -5.14
C ILE A 6 0.68 -6.68 -5.22
N GLN A 7 0.04 -7.16 -6.29
CA GLN A 7 -1.41 -7.02 -6.47
C GLN A 7 -2.21 -7.87 -5.48
N GLY A 8 -1.73 -9.06 -5.13
CA GLY A 8 -2.34 -9.90 -4.09
C GLY A 8 -2.32 -9.22 -2.72
N PHE A 9 -1.16 -8.70 -2.32
CA PHE A 9 -1.02 -7.94 -1.06
C PHE A 9 -1.86 -6.65 -1.07
N ASN A 10 -1.89 -5.95 -2.21
CA ASN A 10 -2.70 -4.76 -2.41
C ASN A 10 -4.20 -5.06 -2.20
N LEU A 11 -4.71 -6.15 -2.77
CA LEU A 11 -6.10 -6.56 -2.61
C LEU A 11 -6.41 -6.94 -1.15
N TYR A 12 -5.58 -7.79 -0.54
CA TYR A 12 -5.74 -8.23 0.84
C TYR A 12 -5.78 -7.05 1.83
N LYS A 13 -4.78 -6.18 1.76
CA LYS A 13 -4.67 -5.04 2.69
C LYS A 13 -5.74 -3.99 2.44
N LYS A 14 -6.17 -3.77 1.20
CA LYS A 14 -7.30 -2.90 0.89
C LYS A 14 -8.60 -3.42 1.51
N ALA A 15 -8.85 -4.73 1.46
CA ALA A 15 -10.01 -5.33 2.12
C ALA A 15 -9.99 -5.07 3.64
N ASN A 16 -8.83 -5.22 4.29
CA ASN A 16 -8.68 -4.90 5.71
C ASN A 16 -8.91 -3.42 6.01
N ALA A 17 -8.41 -2.51 5.17
CA ALA A 17 -8.67 -1.07 5.34
C ALA A 17 -10.16 -0.73 5.20
N MET A 18 -10.87 -1.39 4.28
CA MET A 18 -12.33 -1.25 4.15
C MET A 18 -13.07 -1.77 5.39
N LEU A 19 -12.61 -2.87 5.98
CA LEU A 19 -13.16 -3.36 7.24
C LEU A 19 -12.92 -2.36 8.37
N ASN A 20 -11.70 -1.84 8.51
CA ASN A 20 -11.37 -0.84 9.53
C ASN A 20 -12.22 0.44 9.38
N TYR A 21 -12.49 0.89 8.15
CA TYR A 21 -13.40 2.01 7.88
C TYR A 21 -14.84 1.75 8.31
N ARG A 22 -15.31 0.51 8.22
CA ARG A 22 -16.65 0.15 8.73
C ARG A 22 -16.73 0.08 10.24
N LEU A 23 -15.59 -0.05 10.92
CA LEU A 23 -15.52 -0.12 12.38
C LEU A 23 -15.38 1.28 12.97
N ASP A 24 -14.25 1.96 12.72
CA ASP A 24 -13.99 3.26 13.35
C ASP A 24 -12.83 4.07 12.70
N LEU A 25 -12.36 3.70 11.51
CA LEU A 25 -11.31 4.47 10.85
C LEU A 25 -11.88 5.78 10.29
N ASP A 26 -11.19 6.89 10.54
CA ASP A 26 -11.57 8.20 10.02
C ASP A 26 -11.70 8.22 8.49
N LYS A 27 -12.68 9.00 7.99
CA LYS A 27 -13.01 9.07 6.56
C LYS A 27 -11.91 9.70 5.72
N GLU A 28 -11.25 10.74 6.22
CA GLU A 28 -10.18 11.43 5.50
C GLU A 28 -8.95 10.53 5.43
N ILE A 29 -8.61 9.85 6.53
CA ILE A 29 -7.55 8.84 6.56
C ILE A 29 -7.88 7.71 5.58
N PHE A 30 -9.11 7.19 5.59
CA PHE A 30 -9.53 6.15 4.66
C PHE A 30 -9.48 6.57 3.19
N ALA A 31 -9.80 7.84 2.88
CA ALA A 31 -9.71 8.37 1.52
C ALA A 31 -8.26 8.39 1.01
N VAL A 32 -7.31 8.82 1.84
CA VAL A 32 -5.89 8.80 1.50
C VAL A 32 -5.38 7.37 1.31
N ILE A 33 -5.67 6.47 2.25
CA ILE A 33 -5.34 5.05 2.17
C ILE A 33 -5.90 4.43 0.88
N SER A 34 -7.15 4.73 0.54
CA SER A 34 -7.81 4.24 -0.68
C SER A 34 -7.13 4.76 -1.95
N LYS A 35 -6.70 6.02 -1.96
CA LYS A 35 -5.92 6.62 -3.06
C LYS A 35 -4.57 5.91 -3.23
N THR A 36 -3.87 5.63 -2.13
CA THR A 36 -2.58 4.91 -2.13
C THR A 36 -2.71 3.50 -2.70
N TYR A 37 -3.72 2.71 -2.31
CA TYR A 37 -3.98 1.40 -2.93
C TYR A 37 -4.31 1.52 -4.42
N GLY A 38 -4.91 2.64 -4.85
CA GLY A 38 -5.11 2.97 -6.25
C GLY A 38 -3.79 3.18 -7.01
N ASP A 39 -2.82 3.86 -6.39
CA ASP A 39 -1.47 4.07 -6.95
C ASP A 39 -0.70 2.75 -7.08
N ILE A 40 -0.77 1.87 -6.08
CA ILE A 40 -0.18 0.52 -6.16
C ILE A 40 -0.84 -0.31 -7.27
N ARG A 41 -2.17 -0.27 -7.37
CA ARG A 41 -2.91 -1.00 -8.43
C ARG A 41 -2.50 -0.55 -9.83
N ARG A 42 -2.31 0.75 -10.04
CA ARG A 42 -1.82 1.32 -11.31
C ARG A 42 -0.35 1.05 -11.57
N GLY A 43 0.38 0.57 -10.57
CA GLY A 43 1.80 0.26 -10.66
C GLY A 43 2.73 1.47 -10.49
N HIS A 44 2.21 2.61 -10.00
CA HIS A 44 2.99 3.83 -9.80
C HIS A 44 4.16 3.60 -8.82
N LEU A 45 3.99 2.67 -7.86
CA LEU A 45 4.99 2.36 -6.85
C LEU A 45 5.83 1.11 -7.17
N ASN A 46 5.65 0.47 -8.33
CA ASN A 46 6.30 -0.81 -8.64
C ASN A 46 7.83 -0.76 -8.51
N HIS A 47 8.43 0.39 -8.85
CA HIS A 47 9.87 0.59 -8.82
C HIS A 47 10.46 0.68 -7.40
N HIS A 48 9.63 0.82 -6.37
CA HIS A 48 10.06 0.78 -4.97
C HIS A 48 10.07 -0.63 -4.39
N PHE A 49 9.37 -1.57 -5.03
CA PHE A 49 9.35 -2.97 -4.61
C PHE A 49 10.63 -3.68 -5.10
N PRO A 50 11.19 -4.62 -4.31
CA PRO A 50 12.35 -5.39 -4.71
C PRO A 50 12.06 -6.16 -6.00
N SER A 51 13.08 -6.25 -6.86
CA SER A 51 12.95 -6.76 -8.23
C SER A 51 12.90 -8.29 -8.28
N SER A 52 13.32 -8.97 -7.21
CA SER A 52 13.30 -10.43 -7.15
C SER A 52 12.65 -10.92 -5.85
N VAL A 53 11.91 -12.04 -5.97
CA VAL A 53 11.44 -12.82 -4.81
C VAL A 53 12.63 -13.40 -4.02
N VAL A 54 13.81 -13.51 -4.64
CA VAL A 54 15.04 -14.06 -4.05
C VAL A 54 15.66 -13.12 -3.01
N GLU A 55 15.41 -11.81 -3.10
CA GLU A 55 15.88 -10.80 -2.14
C GLU A 55 15.09 -10.79 -0.82
N LEU A 56 13.89 -11.38 -0.80
CA LEU A 56 13.05 -11.46 0.39
C LEU A 56 12.98 -12.93 0.82
N SER A 57 13.61 -13.25 1.95
CA SER A 57 13.65 -14.62 2.47
C SER A 57 12.30 -15.10 3.00
N SER A 58 11.28 -14.23 3.10
CA SER A 58 9.94 -14.61 3.55
C SER A 58 8.80 -13.66 3.10
N CYS A 59 7.56 -14.14 3.18
CA CYS A 59 6.36 -13.33 3.01
C CYS A 59 6.23 -12.23 4.08
N GLU A 60 6.82 -12.43 5.27
CA GLU A 60 6.86 -11.44 6.33
C GLU A 60 7.73 -10.24 5.93
N GLN A 61 8.90 -10.48 5.35
CA GLN A 61 9.74 -9.39 4.83
C GLN A 61 9.06 -8.64 3.69
N PHE A 62 8.37 -9.34 2.78
CA PHE A 62 7.55 -8.69 1.76
C PHE A 62 6.45 -7.82 2.39
N ASN A 63 5.78 -8.31 3.43
CA ASN A 63 4.73 -7.59 4.15
C ASN A 63 5.26 -6.31 4.81
N ILE A 64 6.42 -6.37 5.46
CA ILE A 64 7.11 -5.21 6.04
C ILE A 64 7.43 -4.21 4.94
N LYS A 65 8.05 -4.66 3.84
CA LYS A 65 8.43 -3.75 2.75
C LYS A 65 7.23 -3.09 2.09
N PHE A 66 6.15 -3.83 1.90
CA PHE A 66 4.89 -3.30 1.40
C PHE A 66 4.36 -2.19 2.31
N ASN A 67 4.36 -2.41 3.63
CA ASN A 67 3.90 -1.41 4.59
C ASN A 67 4.76 -0.14 4.56
N GLU A 68 6.10 -0.27 4.53
CA GLU A 68 7.00 0.89 4.45
C GLU A 68 6.71 1.76 3.22
N ILE A 69 6.59 1.14 2.04
CA ILE A 69 6.31 1.84 0.78
C ILE A 69 4.92 2.50 0.84
N PHE A 70 3.94 1.78 1.39
CA PHE A 70 2.57 2.25 1.55
C PHE A 70 2.49 3.47 2.48
N GLU A 71 3.08 3.38 3.67
CA GLU A 71 3.11 4.44 4.69
C GLU A 71 3.83 5.68 4.17
N HIS A 72 4.96 5.50 3.49
CA HIS A 72 5.65 6.63 2.86
C HIS A 72 4.76 7.35 1.84
N ARG A 73 4.03 6.60 1.00
CA ARG A 73 3.11 7.21 0.03
C ARG A 73 1.90 7.88 0.70
N VAL A 74 1.34 7.30 1.75
CA VAL A 74 0.28 7.92 2.54
C VAL A 74 0.76 9.25 3.11
N ASN A 75 1.93 9.27 3.75
CA ASN A 75 2.51 10.48 4.33
C ASN A 75 2.76 11.54 3.27
N GLN A 76 3.29 11.18 2.10
CA GLN A 76 3.45 12.11 0.97
C GLN A 76 2.12 12.77 0.59
N ILE A 77 1.04 12.00 0.42
CA ILE A 77 -0.27 12.55 0.06
C ILE A 77 -0.81 13.48 1.16
N LEU A 78 -0.59 13.14 2.43
CA LEU A 78 -0.99 13.98 3.56
C LEU A 78 -0.22 15.30 3.56
N PHE A 79 1.10 15.27 3.36
CA PHE A 79 1.92 16.48 3.26
C PHE A 79 1.53 17.35 2.06
N GLU A 80 1.27 16.75 0.89
CA GLU A 80 0.78 17.46 -0.30
C GLU A 80 -0.58 18.15 -0.07
N SER A 81 -1.41 17.64 0.83
CA SER A 81 -2.73 18.23 1.14
C SER A 81 -2.69 19.37 2.15
N LEU A 82 -1.57 19.57 2.84
CA LEU A 82 -1.38 20.60 3.87
C LEU A 82 -0.73 21.89 3.34
N GLY A 83 -0.16 21.85 2.13
CA GLY A 83 0.47 23.00 1.45
C GLY A 83 -0.42 23.58 0.36
#